data_AF-A0A061QY82-F1
#
_entry.id   AF-A0A061QY82-F1
#
_cell.length_a   1.000
_cell.length_b   1.000
_cell.length_c   1.000
_cell.angle_alpha   90.00
_cell.angle_beta   90.00
_cell.angle_gamma   90.00
#
_symmetry.space_group_name_H-M   'P 1'
#
loop_
_entity.id
_entity.type
_entity.pdbx_description
1 polymer ?
#
loop_
_entity_poly.entity_id
_entity_poly.type
_entity_poly.pdbx_seq_one_letter_code
_entity_poly.pdbx_strand_id
1 'polypeptide(L)'
;MEDPPRREADYDRIGAAFGILSEEAPLIPNRRPANALPDIDGLHEAINELRQESQRNFADQRRNSERLERNSEQLQRNLEQLQRNSERLQRNLEQLQQTTDGINDTVARLEAKIDRTDVLASVRARNASADWSRSIAFPPNMAGDELPRELAAISGFQLSQLDARQLNQYVRFYGLRGRTRLQKLEELCLFLGFPSRS
;
A
#
# COMPACT_ATOMS: atom_id res chain seq x y z
N MET A 1 -37.82 9.62 -23.30
CA MET A 1 -37.95 8.48 -24.23
C MET A 1 -37.59 9.01 -25.60
N GLU A 2 -36.31 8.91 -25.95
CA GLU A 2 -35.80 9.26 -27.27
C GLU A 2 -35.77 7.98 -28.12
N ASP A 3 -36.28 8.09 -29.35
CA ASP A 3 -36.31 7.04 -30.36
C ASP A 3 -34.88 6.81 -30.89
N PRO A 4 -34.40 5.56 -31.08
CA PRO A 4 -33.06 5.35 -31.64
C PRO A 4 -33.06 5.69 -33.15
N PRO A 5 -31.94 6.18 -33.70
CA PRO A 5 -31.88 6.58 -35.10
C PRO A 5 -32.01 5.34 -36.00
N ARG A 6 -32.97 5.37 -36.92
CA ARG A 6 -33.07 4.38 -38.00
C ARG A 6 -31.81 4.45 -38.85
N ARG A 7 -30.94 3.45 -38.73
CA ARG A 7 -29.86 3.24 -39.70
C ARG A 7 -30.49 2.70 -40.97
N GLU A 8 -30.84 3.61 -41.88
CA GLU A 8 -31.16 3.29 -43.26
C GLU A 8 -29.93 2.58 -43.85
N ALA A 9 -30.06 1.29 -44.15
CA ALA A 9 -28.98 0.54 -44.76
C ALA A 9 -28.77 1.14 -46.15
N ASP A 10 -27.61 1.73 -46.37
CA ASP A 10 -27.20 2.35 -47.63
C ASP A 10 -26.90 1.24 -48.64
N TYR A 11 -27.97 0.65 -49.19
CA TYR A 11 -27.93 -0.51 -50.10
C TYR A 11 -27.10 -0.21 -51.36
N ASP A 12 -26.98 1.06 -51.74
CA ASP A 12 -26.15 1.49 -52.86
C ASP A 12 -24.65 1.30 -52.59
N ARG A 13 -24.23 1.51 -51.34
CA ARG A 13 -22.84 1.29 -50.91
C ARG A 13 -22.48 -0.20 -50.84
N ILE A 14 -23.45 -1.03 -50.48
CA ILE A 14 -23.31 -2.49 -50.48
C ILE A 14 -23.26 -3.00 -51.93
N GLY A 15 -24.11 -2.48 -52.81
CA GLY A 15 -24.12 -2.83 -54.24
C GLY A 15 -22.81 -2.52 -54.96
N ALA A 16 -22.16 -1.40 -54.62
CA ALA A 16 -20.86 -1.03 -55.17
C ALA A 16 -19.70 -1.87 -54.63
N ALA A 17 -19.72 -2.24 -53.34
CA ALA A 17 -18.70 -3.11 -52.73
C ALA A 17 -18.74 -4.55 -53.27
N PHE A 18 -19.90 -5.01 -53.72
CA PHE A 18 -20.09 -6.32 -54.34
C PHE A 18 -20.10 -6.29 -55.89
N GLY A 19 -19.84 -5.13 -56.51
CA GLY A 19 -19.74 -5.03 -57.98
C GLY A 19 -21.01 -5.42 -58.74
N ILE A 20 -22.19 -5.14 -58.18
CA ILE A 20 -23.48 -5.60 -58.75
C ILE A 20 -24.12 -4.56 -59.69
N LEU A 21 -23.64 -3.31 -59.70
CA LEU A 21 -24.15 -2.26 -60.58
C LEU A 21 -23.16 -1.94 -61.71
N SER A 22 -23.12 -2.80 -62.72
CA SER A 22 -22.60 -2.47 -64.05
C SER A 22 -23.59 -3.00 -65.08
N GLU A 23 -24.27 -2.08 -65.75
CA GLU A 23 -25.38 -2.29 -66.70
C GLU A 23 -24.91 -2.75 -68.10
N GLU A 24 -23.73 -3.39 -68.19
CA GLU A 24 -23.29 -4.10 -69.37
C GLU A 24 -22.93 -5.51 -68.93
N ALA A 25 -23.87 -6.44 -69.08
CA ALA A 25 -23.54 -7.85 -69.03
C ALA A 25 -22.46 -8.11 -70.08
N PRO A 26 -21.23 -8.51 -69.71
CA PRO A 26 -20.25 -8.89 -70.71
C PRO A 26 -20.89 -10.04 -71.49
N LEU A 27 -21.05 -9.86 -72.80
CA LEU A 27 -21.35 -10.95 -73.72
C LEU A 27 -20.21 -11.96 -73.55
N ILE A 28 -20.38 -12.92 -72.65
CA ILE A 28 -19.49 -14.06 -72.50
C ILE A 28 -19.52 -14.73 -73.88
N PRO A 29 -18.41 -14.73 -74.64
CA PRO A 29 -18.37 -15.47 -75.88
C PRO A 29 -18.64 -16.91 -75.48
N ASN A 30 -19.74 -17.47 -75.93
CA ASN A 30 -20.16 -18.83 -75.61
C ASN A 30 -19.17 -19.80 -76.28
N ARG A 31 -18.00 -19.95 -75.67
CA ARG A 31 -17.00 -20.99 -75.95
C ARG A 31 -17.19 -22.14 -74.96
N ARG A 32 -18.42 -22.61 -74.78
CA ARG A 32 -18.59 -24.01 -74.40
C ARG A 32 -18.62 -24.80 -75.70
N PRO A 33 -17.58 -25.61 -76.02
CA PRO A 33 -17.73 -26.57 -77.09
C PRO A 33 -18.93 -27.46 -76.73
N ALA A 34 -19.91 -27.54 -77.62
CA ALA A 34 -21.19 -28.20 -77.40
C ALA A 34 -21.09 -29.72 -77.18
N ASN A 35 -19.88 -30.30 -77.21
CA ASN A 35 -19.63 -31.73 -77.06
C ASN A 35 -18.43 -31.97 -76.13
N ALA A 36 -18.64 -31.84 -74.82
CA ALA A 36 -17.85 -32.54 -73.81
C ALA A 36 -18.64 -32.48 -72.50
N LEU A 37 -19.59 -33.41 -72.34
CA LEU A 37 -19.94 -33.84 -70.98
C LEU A 37 -18.60 -34.20 -70.30
N PRO A 38 -18.31 -33.71 -69.09
CA PRO A 38 -17.13 -34.17 -68.38
C PRO A 38 -17.22 -35.69 -68.33
N ASP A 39 -16.16 -36.36 -68.79
CA ASP A 39 -16.10 -37.81 -68.73
C ASP A 39 -16.37 -38.24 -67.29
N ILE A 40 -17.05 -39.37 -67.12
CA ILE A 40 -17.41 -39.89 -65.79
C ILE A 40 -16.15 -40.01 -64.92
N ASP A 41 -15.01 -40.31 -65.55
CA ASP A 41 -13.70 -40.37 -64.91
C ASP A 41 -13.23 -39.00 -64.39
N GLY A 42 -13.47 -37.90 -65.11
CA GLY A 42 -13.14 -36.55 -64.66
C GLY A 42 -14.01 -36.06 -63.50
N LEU A 43 -15.28 -36.48 -63.46
CA LEU A 43 -16.15 -36.22 -62.30
C LEU A 43 -15.74 -37.04 -61.08
N HIS A 44 -15.37 -38.31 -61.27
CA HIS A 44 -14.84 -39.14 -60.18
C HIS A 44 -13.57 -38.57 -59.58
N GLU A 45 -12.64 -38.07 -60.41
CA GLU A 45 -11.39 -37.47 -59.92
C GLU A 45 -11.66 -36.19 -59.11
N ALA A 46 -12.51 -35.29 -59.61
CA ALA A 46 -12.89 -34.07 -58.89
C ALA A 46 -13.57 -34.37 -57.55
N ILE A 47 -14.43 -35.40 -57.49
CA ILE A 47 -15.07 -35.84 -56.24
C ILE A 47 -14.03 -36.42 -55.26
N ASN A 48 -13.04 -37.15 -55.76
CA ASN A 48 -11.96 -37.70 -54.94
C ASN A 48 -11.05 -36.60 -54.38
N GLU A 49 -10.71 -35.59 -55.18
CA GLU A 49 -9.96 -34.40 -54.73
C GLU A 49 -10.70 -33.65 -53.63
N LEU A 50 -11.98 -33.33 -53.85
CA LEU A 50 -12.85 -32.68 -52.85
C LEU A 50 -12.93 -33.50 -51.56
N ARG A 51 -13.03 -34.82 -51.65
CA ARG A 51 -13.04 -35.71 -50.48
C ARG A 51 -11.71 -35.62 -49.73
N GLN A 52 -10.57 -35.67 -50.43
CA GLN A 52 -9.26 -35.57 -49.80
C GLN A 52 -9.05 -34.20 -49.14
N GLU A 53 -9.47 -33.12 -49.80
CA GLU A 53 -9.36 -31.77 -49.26
C GLU A 53 -10.25 -31.58 -48.04
N SER A 54 -11.48 -32.09 -48.08
CA SER A 54 -12.37 -32.11 -46.92
C SER A 54 -11.76 -32.89 -45.75
N GLN A 55 -11.15 -34.06 -46.01
CA GLN A 55 -10.46 -34.84 -44.98
C GLN A 55 -9.27 -34.09 -44.37
N ARG A 56 -8.47 -33.40 -45.19
CA ARG A 56 -7.35 -32.56 -44.71
C ARG A 56 -7.86 -31.42 -43.84
N ASN A 57 -8.90 -30.71 -44.27
CA ASN A 57 -9.53 -29.64 -43.50
C ASN A 57 -10.05 -30.12 -42.15
N PHE A 58 -10.71 -31.28 -42.09
CA PHE A 58 -11.15 -31.86 -40.81
C PHE A 58 -9.97 -32.23 -39.89
N ALA A 59 -8.89 -32.77 -40.45
CA ALA A 59 -7.69 -33.09 -39.67
C ALA A 59 -7.03 -31.83 -39.10
N ASP A 60 -6.94 -30.76 -39.90
CA ASP A 60 -6.39 -29.48 -39.46
C ASP A 60 -7.28 -28.79 -38.43
N GLN A 61 -8.61 -28.84 -38.60
CA GLN A 61 -9.56 -28.32 -37.62
C GLN A 61 -9.47 -29.06 -36.27
N ARG A 62 -9.29 -30.39 -36.30
CA ARG A 62 -9.04 -31.18 -35.08
C ARG A 62 -7.75 -30.74 -34.39
N ARG A 63 -6.65 -30.65 -35.12
CA ARG A 63 -5.36 -30.18 -34.58
C ARG A 63 -5.48 -28.78 -33.99
N ASN A 64 -6.22 -27.89 -34.64
CA ASN A 64 -6.41 -26.53 -34.15
C ASN A 64 -7.26 -26.51 -32.86
N SER A 65 -8.30 -27.35 -32.79
CA SER A 65 -9.11 -27.51 -31.57
C SER A 65 -8.27 -28.02 -30.39
N GLU A 66 -7.43 -29.05 -30.60
CA GLU A 66 -6.52 -29.55 -29.55
C GLU A 66 -5.54 -28.47 -29.08
N ARG A 67 -5.03 -27.63 -30.00
CA ARG A 67 -4.15 -26.51 -29.64
C ARG A 67 -4.88 -25.46 -28.81
N LEU A 68 -6.14 -25.15 -29.15
CA LEU A 68 -6.96 -24.21 -28.40
C LEU A 68 -7.27 -24.74 -27.00
N GLU A 69 -7.59 -26.02 -26.85
CA GLU A 69 -7.79 -26.65 -25.54
C GLU A 69 -6.53 -26.54 -24.66
N ARG A 70 -5.36 -26.90 -25.19
CA ARG A 70 -4.08 -26.78 -24.45
C ARG A 70 -3.78 -25.33 -24.03
N ASN A 71 -4.04 -24.37 -24.92
CA ASN A 71 -3.88 -22.95 -24.61
C ASN A 71 -4.86 -22.50 -23.52
N SER A 72 -6.11 -22.96 -23.57
CA SER A 72 -7.12 -22.65 -22.56
C SER A 72 -6.71 -23.15 -21.18
N GLU A 73 -6.23 -24.40 -21.09
CA GLU A 73 -5.70 -24.94 -19.83
C GLU A 73 -4.50 -24.15 -19.29
N GLN A 74 -3.60 -23.73 -20.19
CA GLN A 74 -2.44 -22.92 -19.79
C GLN A 74 -2.87 -21.55 -19.26
N LEU A 75 -3.84 -20.90 -19.91
CA LEU A 75 -4.40 -19.64 -19.43
C LEU A 75 -5.05 -19.79 -18.06
N GLN A 76 -5.79 -20.88 -17.83
CA GLN A 76 -6.39 -21.17 -16.54
C GLN A 76 -5.34 -21.32 -15.44
N ARG A 77 -4.26 -22.08 -15.70
CA ARG A 77 -3.13 -22.20 -14.76
C ARG A 77 -2.46 -20.86 -14.47
N ASN A 78 -2.28 -20.01 -15.49
CA ASN A 78 -1.70 -18.68 -15.31
C ASN A 78 -2.61 -17.77 -14.46
N LEU A 79 -3.93 -17.84 -14.66
CA LEU A 79 -4.90 -17.08 -13.87
C LEU A 79 -4.85 -17.48 -12.38
N GLU A 80 -4.78 -18.77 -12.09
CA GLU A 80 -4.64 -19.26 -10.70
C GLU A 80 -3.34 -18.76 -10.05
N GLN A 81 -2.23 -18.75 -10.79
CA GLN A 81 -0.96 -18.21 -10.29
C GLN A 81 -1.04 -16.70 -10.02
N LEU A 82 -1.68 -15.95 -10.92
CA LEU A 82 -1.90 -14.51 -10.73
C LEU A 82 -2.75 -14.23 -9.49
N GLN A 83 -3.82 -15.00 -9.26
CA GLN A 83 -4.66 -14.88 -8.06
C GLN A 83 -3.83 -15.12 -6.79
N ARG A 84 -3.06 -16.21 -6.73
CA ARG A 84 -2.18 -16.50 -5.58
C ARG A 84 -1.14 -15.40 -5.35
N ASN A 85 -0.57 -14.85 -6.42
CA ASN A 85 0.37 -13.74 -6.30
C ASN A 85 -0.31 -12.47 -5.79
N SER A 86 -1.53 -12.17 -6.24
CA SER A 86 -2.32 -11.03 -5.76
C SER A 86 -2.61 -11.15 -4.26
N GLU A 87 -3.03 -12.33 -3.78
CA GLU A 87 -3.24 -12.57 -2.34
C GLU A 87 -1.95 -12.40 -1.52
N ARG A 88 -0.80 -12.86 -2.05
CA ARG A 88 0.49 -12.66 -1.38
C ARG A 88 0.87 -11.18 -1.31
N LEU A 89 0.66 -10.42 -2.37
CA LEU A 89 0.91 -8.98 -2.38
C LEU A 89 0.01 -8.25 -1.38
N GLN A 90 -1.27 -8.62 -1.28
CA GLN A 90 -2.20 -8.04 -0.31
C GLN A 90 -1.73 -8.28 1.13
N ARG A 91 -1.34 -9.51 1.48
CA ARG A 91 -0.78 -9.82 2.81
C ARG A 91 0.51 -9.03 3.10
N ASN A 92 1.38 -8.88 2.11
CA ASN A 92 2.60 -8.09 2.27
C ASN A 92 2.29 -6.60 2.52
N LEU A 93 1.29 -6.05 1.84
CA LEU A 93 0.85 -4.67 2.06
C LEU A 93 0.30 -4.47 3.47
N GLU A 94 -0.50 -5.41 3.98
CA GLU A 94 -1.01 -5.38 5.36
C GLU A 94 0.13 -5.40 6.39
N GLN A 95 1.15 -6.24 6.19
CA GLN A 95 2.32 -6.30 7.06
C GLN A 95 3.15 -5.00 7.02
N LEU A 96 3.32 -4.41 5.83
CA LEU A 96 3.99 -3.13 5.68
C LEU A 96 3.22 -2.02 6.42
N GLN A 97 1.89 -1.99 6.30
CA GLN A 97 1.06 -1.01 7.02
C GLN A 97 1.25 -1.13 8.54
N GLN A 98 1.18 -2.35 9.09
CA GLN A 98 1.42 -2.58 10.52
C GLN A 98 2.82 -2.13 10.96
N THR A 99 3.82 -2.35 10.12
CA THR A 99 5.19 -1.92 10.39
C THR A 99 5.29 -0.39 10.41
N THR A 100 4.66 0.28 9.44
CA THR A 100 4.60 1.74 9.37
C THR A 100 3.90 2.33 10.60
N ASP A 101 2.78 1.76 11.02
CA ASP A 101 2.05 2.19 12.21
C ASP A 101 2.92 2.05 13.48
N GLY A 102 3.61 0.91 13.62
CA GLY A 102 4.56 0.70 14.71
C GLY A 102 5.72 1.70 14.71
N ILE A 103 6.24 2.07 13.53
CA ILE A 103 7.27 3.11 13.39
C ILE A 103 6.72 4.46 13.83
N ASN A 104 5.52 4.84 13.38
CA ASN A 104 4.90 6.11 13.76
C ASN A 104 4.70 6.23 15.28
N ASP A 105 4.26 5.14 15.94
CA ASP A 105 4.15 5.10 17.40
C ASP A 105 5.51 5.31 18.08
N THR A 106 6.58 4.71 17.55
CA THR A 106 7.92 4.91 18.10
C THR A 106 8.43 6.33 17.89
N VAL A 107 8.16 6.94 16.74
CA VAL A 107 8.50 8.34 16.46
C VAL A 107 7.78 9.26 17.44
N ALA A 108 6.47 9.13 17.61
CA ALA A 108 5.70 9.94 18.54
C ALA A 108 6.21 9.82 20.00
N ARG A 109 6.61 8.61 20.42
CA ARG A 109 7.23 8.39 21.73
C ARG A 109 8.59 9.07 21.87
N LEU A 110 9.38 9.12 20.79
CA LEU A 110 10.68 9.79 20.78
C LEU A 110 10.53 11.32 20.78
N GLU A 111 9.62 11.86 19.98
CA GLU A 111 9.27 13.29 19.98
C GLU A 111 8.86 13.75 21.39
N ALA A 112 7.95 13.02 22.03
CA ALA A 112 7.55 13.33 23.41
C ALA A 112 8.72 13.18 24.42
N LYS A 113 9.73 12.36 24.15
CA LYS A 113 10.94 12.30 25.00
C LYS A 113 11.84 13.49 24.77
N ILE A 114 12.00 13.94 23.53
CA ILE A 114 12.78 15.13 23.17
C ILE A 114 12.18 16.36 23.84
N ASP A 115 10.87 16.57 23.71
CA ASP A 115 10.18 17.70 24.34
C ASP A 115 10.40 17.72 25.86
N ARG A 116 10.32 16.55 26.51
CA ARG A 116 10.59 16.42 27.95
C ARG A 116 12.03 16.76 28.30
N THR A 117 13.00 16.30 27.50
CA THR A 117 14.40 16.64 27.74
C THR A 117 14.68 18.13 27.56
N ASP A 118 14.02 18.79 26.61
CA ASP A 118 14.14 20.23 26.39
C ASP A 118 13.54 21.04 27.54
N VAL A 119 12.36 20.62 28.04
CA VAL A 119 11.75 21.19 29.24
C VAL A 119 12.66 21.01 30.46
N LEU A 120 13.19 19.80 30.68
CA LEU A 120 14.10 19.52 31.79
C LEU A 120 15.38 20.36 31.69
N ALA A 121 15.98 20.46 30.51
CA ALA A 121 17.17 21.29 30.27
C ALA A 121 16.89 22.78 30.56
N SER A 122 15.74 23.28 30.13
CA SER A 122 15.30 24.66 30.38
C SER A 122 15.09 24.93 31.88
N VAL A 123 14.42 24.01 32.58
CA VAL A 123 14.23 24.10 34.04
C VAL A 123 15.58 24.06 34.77
N ARG A 124 16.49 23.16 34.37
CA ARG A 124 17.84 23.07 34.93
C ARG A 124 18.62 24.36 34.74
N ALA A 125 18.60 24.94 33.54
CA ALA A 125 19.28 26.21 33.27
C ALA A 125 18.72 27.36 34.12
N ARG A 126 17.38 27.41 34.29
CA ARG A 126 16.72 28.39 35.16
C ARG A 126 17.11 28.20 36.63
N ASN A 127 17.14 26.97 37.13
CA ASN A 127 17.50 26.69 38.51
C ASN A 127 18.98 26.93 38.78
N ALA A 128 19.87 26.59 37.84
CA ALA A 128 21.31 26.83 37.95
C ALA A 128 21.65 28.33 38.08
N SER A 129 20.86 29.19 37.44
CA SER A 129 21.00 30.66 37.48
C SER A 129 20.16 31.34 38.56
N ALA A 130 19.31 30.60 39.28
CA ALA A 130 18.42 31.15 40.29
C ALA A 130 19.13 31.36 41.64
N ASP A 131 18.81 32.48 42.29
CA ASP A 131 19.09 32.67 43.72
C ASP A 131 18.29 31.65 44.54
N TRP A 132 18.98 30.92 45.42
CA TRP A 132 18.40 29.89 46.30
C TRP A 132 17.28 30.41 47.22
N SER A 133 17.20 31.72 47.42
CA SER A 133 16.14 32.37 48.20
C SER A 133 14.82 32.46 47.42
N ARG A 134 14.85 32.30 46.09
CA ARG A 134 13.67 32.35 45.21
C ARG A 134 13.04 30.97 45.01
N SER A 135 11.78 30.98 44.59
CA SER A 135 11.03 29.77 44.21
C SER A 135 11.75 29.03 43.10
N ILE A 136 11.92 27.72 43.28
CA ILE A 136 12.58 26.85 42.31
C ILE A 136 11.58 26.31 41.30
N ALA A 137 12.03 26.04 40.08
CA ALA A 137 11.20 25.44 39.05
C ALA A 137 11.32 23.92 39.09
N PHE A 138 10.20 23.23 38.94
CA PHE A 138 10.11 21.79 38.93
C PHE A 138 9.65 21.30 37.54
N PRO A 139 10.37 20.37 36.90
CA PRO A 139 9.92 19.78 35.66
C PRO A 139 8.80 18.75 35.93
N PRO A 140 8.01 18.37 34.91
CA PRO A 140 7.11 17.23 34.99
C PRO A 140 7.86 15.91 35.26
N ASN A 141 7.16 14.88 35.75
CA ASN A 141 7.75 13.55 35.92
C ASN A 141 7.84 12.79 34.57
N MET A 142 8.32 11.53 34.60
CA MET A 142 8.45 10.68 33.41
C MET A 142 7.10 10.33 32.75
N ALA A 143 6.00 10.37 33.51
CA ALA A 143 4.65 10.19 32.99
C ALA A 143 4.07 11.48 32.38
N GLY A 144 4.69 12.64 32.63
CA GLY A 144 4.21 13.95 32.21
C GLY A 144 3.37 14.68 33.25
N ASP A 145 3.23 14.13 34.46
CA ASP A 145 2.47 14.78 35.53
C ASP A 145 3.26 15.94 36.13
N GLU A 146 2.55 17.00 36.50
CA GLU A 146 3.11 18.13 37.25
C GLU A 146 3.24 17.78 38.74
N LEU A 147 4.28 18.31 39.38
CA LEU A 147 4.45 18.17 40.82
C LEU A 147 3.30 18.89 41.54
N PRO A 148 2.67 18.29 42.57
CA PRO A 148 1.60 18.94 43.32
C PRO A 148 2.00 20.35 43.79
N ARG A 149 1.07 21.31 43.65
CA ARG A 149 1.35 22.74 43.92
C ARG A 149 1.94 23.00 45.31
N GLU A 150 1.51 22.22 46.30
CA GLU A 150 1.99 22.29 47.68
C GLU A 150 3.48 21.97 47.81
N LEU A 151 3.98 21.04 46.98
CA LEU A 151 5.40 20.65 46.94
C LEU A 151 6.21 21.56 46.01
N ALA A 152 5.58 22.17 45.00
CA ALA A 152 6.25 23.03 44.04
C ALA A 152 6.52 24.46 44.56
N ALA A 153 5.75 24.93 45.55
CA ALA A 153 5.84 26.30 46.07
C ALA A 153 6.92 26.47 47.16
N ILE A 154 8.16 26.05 46.88
CA ILE A 154 9.29 26.18 47.81
C ILE A 154 10.51 26.83 47.15
N SER A 155 11.38 27.43 47.96
CA SER A 155 12.69 27.91 47.53
C SER A 155 13.77 26.84 47.66
N GLY A 156 14.93 27.06 47.03
CA GLY A 156 16.08 26.15 47.14
C GLY A 156 16.59 26.04 48.57
N PHE A 157 16.53 27.15 49.33
CA PHE A 157 16.82 27.15 50.75
C PHE A 157 15.83 26.29 51.55
N GLN A 158 14.53 26.44 51.31
CA GLN A 158 13.50 25.61 51.97
C GLN A 158 13.66 24.13 51.61
N LEU A 159 13.97 23.81 50.35
CA LEU A 159 14.27 22.46 49.90
C LEU A 159 15.43 21.85 50.71
N SER A 160 16.48 22.63 50.95
CA SER A 160 17.65 22.20 51.71
C SER A 160 17.41 21.98 53.20
N GLN A 161 16.27 22.44 53.74
CA GLN A 161 15.88 22.25 55.13
C GLN A 161 14.94 21.07 55.35
N LEU A 162 14.36 20.52 54.27
CA LEU A 162 13.43 19.39 54.37
C LEU A 162 14.07 18.18 55.06
N ASP A 163 13.26 17.44 55.80
CA ASP A 163 13.65 16.18 56.41
C ASP A 163 13.63 15.02 55.40
N ALA A 164 14.11 13.85 55.83
CA ALA A 164 14.17 12.66 54.97
C ALA A 164 12.80 12.13 54.52
N ARG A 165 11.72 12.39 55.27
CA ARG A 165 10.35 11.95 54.94
C ARG A 165 9.69 12.91 53.95
N GLN A 166 9.92 14.20 54.09
CA GLN A 166 9.47 15.22 53.15
C GLN A 166 10.16 15.05 51.79
N LEU A 167 11.48 14.85 51.78
CA LEU A 167 12.24 14.59 50.54
C LEU A 167 11.79 13.30 49.82
N ASN A 168 11.25 12.30 50.54
CA ASN A 168 10.71 11.10 49.89
C ASN A 168 9.58 11.39 48.91
N GLN A 169 8.81 12.47 49.11
CA GLN A 169 7.71 12.80 48.22
C GLN A 169 8.23 13.16 46.83
N TYR A 170 9.27 14.00 46.77
CA TYR A 170 9.96 14.38 45.53
C TYR A 170 10.71 13.20 44.90
N VAL A 171 11.46 12.45 45.71
CA VAL A 171 12.25 11.30 45.23
C VAL A 171 11.34 10.23 44.62
N ARG A 172 10.19 9.94 45.25
CA ARG A 172 9.21 8.99 44.69
C ARG A 172 8.53 9.53 43.43
N PHE A 173 8.19 10.81 43.42
CA PHE A 173 7.54 11.46 42.29
C PHE A 173 8.42 11.42 41.02
N TYR A 174 9.72 11.68 41.18
CA TYR A 174 10.68 11.68 40.07
C TYR A 174 11.37 10.32 39.84
N GLY A 175 11.10 9.31 40.68
CA GLY A 175 11.75 8.00 40.59
C GLY A 175 13.26 8.03 40.90
N LEU A 176 13.71 8.98 41.70
CA LEU A 176 15.11 9.16 42.09
C LEU A 176 15.52 8.13 43.16
N ARG A 177 16.82 8.00 43.39
CA ARG A 177 17.39 7.06 44.38
C ARG A 177 17.92 7.82 45.61
N GLY A 178 18.17 7.09 46.69
CA GLY A 178 18.77 7.66 47.91
C GLY A 178 18.18 7.07 49.18
N ARG A 179 19.05 6.63 50.09
CA ARG A 179 18.63 6.03 51.38
C ARG A 179 18.64 7.06 52.50
N THR A 180 19.66 7.92 52.51
CA THR A 180 19.83 8.97 53.53
C THR A 180 19.23 10.30 53.07
N ARG A 181 19.01 11.22 54.01
CA ARG A 181 18.54 12.59 53.71
C ARG A 181 19.45 13.28 52.69
N LEU A 182 20.76 13.20 52.92
CA LEU A 182 21.77 13.85 52.09
C LEU A 182 21.74 13.31 50.66
N GLN A 183 21.77 11.98 50.49
CA GLN A 183 21.70 11.35 49.17
C GLN A 183 20.44 11.75 48.40
N LYS A 184 19.29 11.78 49.07
CA LYS A 184 18.02 12.20 48.44
C LYS A 184 18.05 13.66 47.99
N LEU A 185 18.61 14.54 48.82
CA LEU A 185 18.76 15.95 48.50
C LEU A 185 19.75 16.15 47.35
N GLU A 186 20.89 15.46 47.36
CA GLU A 186 21.89 15.51 46.30
C GLU A 186 21.33 15.03 44.95
N GLU A 187 20.67 13.88 44.92
CA GLU A 187 20.05 13.34 43.71
C GLU A 187 18.96 14.26 43.16
N LEU A 188 18.16 14.86 44.04
CA LEU A 188 17.14 15.83 43.65
C LEU A 188 17.76 17.14 43.15
N CYS A 189 18.78 17.67 43.82
CA CYS A 189 19.48 18.87 43.39
C CYS A 189 20.17 18.67 42.03
N LEU A 190 20.83 17.52 41.84
CA LEU A 190 21.44 17.12 40.58
C LEU A 190 20.37 17.03 39.48
N PHE A 191 19.24 16.38 39.77
CA PHE A 191 18.14 16.26 38.83
C PHE A 191 17.57 17.63 38.42
N LEU A 192 17.45 18.57 39.37
CA LEU A 192 16.93 19.93 39.15
C LEU A 192 17.97 20.91 38.59
N GLY A 193 19.24 20.53 38.49
CA GLY A 193 20.30 21.35 37.90
C GLY A 193 20.94 22.35 38.87
N PHE A 194 20.83 22.13 40.19
CA PHE A 194 21.56 22.95 41.15
C PHE A 194 23.04 22.56 41.20
N PRO A 195 23.96 23.53 41.30
CA PRO A 195 25.37 23.23 41.44
C PRO A 195 25.62 22.47 42.74
N SER A 196 26.42 21.39 42.66
CA SER A 196 26.90 20.67 43.84
C SER A 196 27.64 21.65 44.75
N ARG A 197 27.24 21.73 46.02
CA ARG A 197 27.97 22.51 47.03
C ARG A 197 29.29 21.79 47.31
N SER A 198 30.36 22.23 46.65
CA SER A 198 31.75 21.90 46.99
C SER A 198 32.14 22.49 48.34
#